data_AF-A0A3R8V8D4-F1
#
_entry.id   AF-A0A3R8V8D4-F1
#
_cell.length_a   1.000
_cell.length_b   1.000
_cell.length_c   1.000
_cell.angle_alpha   90.00
_cell.angle_beta   90.00
_cell.angle_gamma   90.00
#
_symmetry.space_group_name_H-M   'P 1'
#
loop_
_entity.id
_entity.type
_entity.pdbx_description
1 polymer ?
#
loop_
_entity_poly.entity_id
_entity_poly.type
_entity_poly.pdbx_seq_one_letter_code
_entity_poly.pdbx_strand_id
1 'polypeptide(L)'
;MELLANKPITEQLNLRYPLRAYLDDGSNEFNSTPIEEKVNTLARLVDKGFGLNDVVKHYKQQYSLPGYKHILDNLDFTLKEYISFLATGNIVNCETFTALEEASDREITKLLTELLKEFILKEYSATSLVLSYIDFKYHNEPKEYKKISGFLNIDFDSEEAEFKHFQGVCKENNFNEEAIEKIYNKGEGEFEWDNIPLFKFLKEYVLPDLGKVDLGNRFGSNERSLSFDEEGIRGGPKSVAYFINKHIKNKARISCDSDYRKSCLLKLSIDLVEILYFDKPLFDYNVFHIKNEFMREGFIEELFDSDQAALLVEGNFREIENNPEVQKDEVYRKNKLRFIGLWGELNASLRQKDTLIVASYRGHSEVKIGLIKNCSQIEIDPLNPAYRTLQLTEVKTIIKKEHVILDWITRSRFMLNKITDKSDYITSKYFGKKPNTTYENLSDYSIKLMCMEWLRTRLAPKQYRIKYLTKFSRQLMTNVDIYGLTADNKVVAAKVIFLNQRDIIQEVLNQFHQSKKTLNIVFSEIDIETSIHVYNTKEIFNQLYESKYRCFLANLVGD
;
A
#
# COMPACT_ATOMS: atom_id res chain seq x y z
N MET A 1 -7.37 -12.96 14.08
CA MET A 1 -7.08 -14.28 13.47
C MET A 1 -6.32 -15.28 14.38
N GLU A 2 -6.71 -15.54 15.64
CA GLU A 2 -5.98 -16.44 16.57
C GLU A 2 -6.25 -17.96 16.38
N LEU A 3 -6.97 -18.36 15.32
CA LEU A 3 -7.40 -19.77 15.12
C LEU A 3 -6.63 -20.54 14.04
N LEU A 4 -5.67 -19.92 13.35
CA LEU A 4 -4.98 -20.56 12.22
C LEU A 4 -3.60 -21.14 12.57
N ALA A 5 -2.86 -20.57 13.53
CA ALA A 5 -1.46 -20.95 13.78
C ALA A 5 -1.23 -22.36 14.37
N ASN A 6 -2.28 -23.04 14.86
CA ASN A 6 -2.19 -24.41 15.43
C ASN A 6 -2.97 -25.46 14.63
N LYS A 7 -3.52 -25.11 13.47
CA LYS A 7 -4.26 -26.07 12.64
C LYS A 7 -3.34 -26.71 11.59
N PRO A 8 -3.51 -27.99 11.23
CA PRO A 8 -2.82 -28.60 10.10
C PRO A 8 -2.96 -27.74 8.84
N ILE A 9 -1.93 -27.68 7.98
CA ILE A 9 -1.96 -26.94 6.70
C ILE A 9 -3.26 -27.24 5.93
N THR A 10 -3.70 -28.49 5.91
CA THR A 10 -4.97 -28.93 5.30
C THR A 10 -6.22 -28.21 5.83
N GLU A 11 -6.29 -27.87 7.12
CA GLU A 11 -7.38 -27.10 7.71
C GLU A 11 -7.24 -25.59 7.46
N GLN A 12 -6.02 -25.10 7.25
CA GLN A 12 -5.75 -23.68 6.95
C GLN A 12 -6.08 -23.32 5.50
N LEU A 13 -5.88 -24.25 4.56
CA LEU A 13 -6.04 -24.01 3.13
C LEU A 13 -7.52 -23.84 2.71
N ASN A 14 -8.48 -24.27 3.53
CA ASN A 14 -9.94 -24.18 3.29
C ASN A 14 -10.34 -24.49 1.83
N LEU A 15 -9.83 -25.62 1.31
CA LEU A 15 -10.01 -26.04 -0.07
C LEU A 15 -11.37 -26.72 -0.27
N ARG A 16 -11.92 -26.56 -1.48
CA ARG A 16 -13.16 -27.24 -1.89
C ARG A 16 -12.95 -28.75 -2.07
N TYR A 17 -11.76 -29.14 -2.51
CA TYR A 17 -11.35 -30.52 -2.79
C TYR A 17 -10.04 -30.86 -2.07
N PRO A 18 -9.70 -32.15 -1.89
CA PRO A 18 -8.41 -32.55 -1.33
C PRO A 18 -7.23 -32.12 -2.22
N LEU A 19 -6.03 -32.00 -1.65
CA LEU A 19 -4.82 -31.58 -2.37
C LEU A 19 -4.51 -32.39 -3.64
N ARG A 20 -4.92 -33.68 -3.70
CA ARG A 20 -4.75 -34.52 -4.90
C ARG A 20 -5.47 -33.95 -6.12
N ALA A 21 -6.62 -33.29 -5.94
CA ALA A 21 -7.35 -32.64 -7.03
C ALA A 21 -6.56 -31.52 -7.72
N TYR A 22 -5.48 -31.03 -7.08
CA TYR A 22 -4.66 -29.93 -7.55
C TYR A 22 -3.20 -30.31 -7.79
N LEU A 23 -2.75 -31.50 -7.38
CA LEU A 23 -1.31 -31.84 -7.34
C LEU A 23 -1.00 -33.24 -7.88
N ASP A 24 -2.00 -33.99 -8.36
CA ASP A 24 -1.82 -35.36 -8.89
C ASP A 24 -2.70 -35.57 -10.12
N ASP A 25 -2.14 -35.30 -11.30
CA ASP A 25 -2.80 -35.51 -12.60
C ASP A 25 -3.25 -36.96 -12.85
N GLY A 26 -2.59 -37.93 -12.20
CA GLY A 26 -3.01 -39.33 -12.23
C GLY A 26 -4.26 -39.64 -11.38
N SER A 27 -4.83 -38.67 -10.65
CA SER A 27 -5.99 -38.88 -9.78
C SER A 27 -7.33 -38.62 -10.49
N ASN A 28 -8.37 -39.36 -10.11
CA ASN A 28 -9.73 -39.13 -10.60
C ASN A 28 -10.24 -37.74 -10.17
N GLU A 29 -9.87 -37.31 -8.96
CA GLU A 29 -10.20 -36.01 -8.40
C GLU A 29 -9.64 -34.88 -9.26
N PHE A 30 -8.40 -35.01 -9.73
CA PHE A 30 -7.79 -34.04 -10.66
C PHE A 30 -8.54 -34.02 -11.99
N ASN A 31 -8.77 -35.18 -12.60
CA ASN A 31 -9.44 -35.27 -13.90
C ASN A 31 -10.90 -34.76 -13.89
N SER A 32 -11.55 -34.78 -12.73
CA SER A 32 -12.91 -34.25 -12.55
C SER A 32 -13.01 -32.73 -12.41
N THR A 33 -11.88 -32.03 -12.26
CA THR A 33 -11.84 -30.58 -12.03
C THR A 33 -11.24 -29.85 -13.23
N PRO A 34 -11.89 -28.81 -13.79
CA PRO A 34 -11.32 -28.02 -14.89
C PRO A 34 -10.00 -27.33 -14.52
N ILE A 35 -9.11 -27.15 -15.48
CA ILE A 35 -7.79 -26.52 -15.25
C ILE A 35 -7.95 -25.09 -14.71
N GLU A 36 -8.95 -24.35 -15.16
CA GLU A 36 -9.26 -23.00 -14.70
C GLU A 36 -9.67 -22.97 -13.22
N GLU A 37 -10.46 -23.95 -12.76
CA GLU A 37 -10.85 -24.05 -11.34
C GLU A 37 -9.64 -24.39 -10.47
N LYS A 38 -8.72 -25.22 -10.96
CA LYS A 38 -7.47 -25.55 -10.27
C LYS A 38 -6.55 -24.34 -10.16
N VAL A 39 -6.29 -23.66 -11.29
CA VAL A 39 -5.46 -22.44 -11.34
C VAL A 39 -6.03 -21.36 -10.44
N ASN A 40 -7.35 -21.12 -10.48
CA ASN A 40 -8.00 -20.17 -9.59
C ASN A 40 -7.86 -20.54 -8.12
N THR A 41 -7.90 -21.83 -7.78
CA THR A 41 -7.70 -22.28 -6.41
C THR A 41 -6.26 -22.05 -5.95
N LEU A 42 -5.26 -22.39 -6.77
CA LEU A 42 -3.85 -22.13 -6.46
C LEU A 42 -3.55 -20.63 -6.36
N ALA A 43 -4.12 -19.83 -7.25
CA ALA A 43 -4.04 -18.37 -7.19
C ALA A 43 -4.59 -17.83 -5.86
N ARG A 44 -5.75 -18.31 -5.39
CA ARG A 44 -6.30 -17.93 -4.07
C ARG A 44 -5.38 -18.29 -2.91
N LEU A 45 -4.61 -19.38 -3.01
CA LEU A 45 -3.64 -19.73 -1.97
C LEU A 45 -2.47 -18.75 -1.96
N VAL A 46 -1.92 -18.45 -3.13
CA VAL A 46 -0.82 -17.48 -3.29
C VAL A 46 -1.25 -16.09 -2.84
N ASP A 47 -2.45 -15.65 -3.21
CA ASP A 47 -3.03 -14.37 -2.83
C ASP A 47 -3.20 -14.23 -1.31
N LYS A 48 -3.58 -15.32 -0.63
CA LYS A 48 -3.64 -15.39 0.84
C LYS A 48 -2.27 -15.50 1.53
N GLY A 49 -1.18 -15.44 0.79
CA GLY A 49 0.18 -15.49 1.32
C GLY A 49 0.71 -16.89 1.63
N PHE A 50 0.04 -17.96 1.18
CA PHE A 50 0.58 -19.31 1.35
C PHE A 50 1.74 -19.55 0.38
N GLY A 51 2.90 -19.96 0.91
CA GLY A 51 4.02 -20.40 0.10
C GLY A 51 3.72 -21.73 -0.59
N LEU A 52 3.67 -21.76 -1.92
CA LEU A 52 3.42 -22.99 -2.68
C LEU A 52 4.46 -24.08 -2.38
N ASN A 53 5.70 -23.70 -2.10
CA ASN A 53 6.74 -24.64 -1.68
C ASN A 53 6.37 -25.37 -0.38
N ASP A 54 5.74 -24.70 0.59
CA ASP A 54 5.30 -25.32 1.83
C ASP A 54 4.10 -26.24 1.61
N VAL A 55 3.18 -25.85 0.71
CA VAL A 55 2.05 -26.70 0.29
C VAL A 55 2.57 -27.99 -0.37
N VAL A 56 3.52 -27.86 -1.30
CA VAL A 56 4.16 -29.00 -1.98
C VAL A 56 4.93 -29.87 -0.98
N LYS A 57 5.69 -29.27 -0.07
CA LYS A 57 6.42 -30.02 0.97
C LYS A 57 5.48 -30.80 1.86
N HIS A 58 4.38 -30.19 2.29
CA HIS A 58 3.34 -30.87 3.06
C HIS A 58 2.71 -32.04 2.30
N TYR A 59 2.40 -31.83 1.02
CA TYR A 59 1.89 -32.87 0.14
C TYR A 59 2.87 -34.05 0.02
N LYS A 60 4.16 -33.78 -0.22
CA LYS A 60 5.20 -34.81 -0.28
C LYS A 60 5.31 -35.60 1.03
N GLN A 61 5.20 -34.93 2.18
CA GLN A 61 5.23 -35.59 3.49
C GLN A 61 4.06 -36.55 3.68
N GLN A 62 2.85 -36.14 3.25
CA GLN A 62 1.63 -36.94 3.36
C GLN A 62 1.71 -38.25 2.55
N TYR A 63 2.43 -38.23 1.42
CA TYR A 63 2.58 -39.38 0.51
C TYR A 63 4.00 -39.96 0.50
N SER A 64 4.74 -39.84 1.61
CA SER A 64 6.14 -40.27 1.71
C SER A 64 6.36 -41.80 1.78
N LEU A 65 5.30 -42.59 1.94
CA LEU A 65 5.41 -44.06 2.02
C LEU A 65 5.66 -44.69 0.63
N PRO A 66 6.43 -45.79 0.53
CA PRO A 66 6.81 -46.40 -0.75
C PRO A 66 5.64 -46.76 -1.69
N GLY A 67 4.46 -47.08 -1.14
CA GLY A 67 3.26 -47.40 -1.91
C GLY A 67 2.65 -46.21 -2.69
N TYR A 68 3.07 -44.98 -2.38
CA TYR A 68 2.56 -43.75 -2.99
C TYR A 68 3.54 -43.09 -3.96
N LYS A 69 4.61 -43.79 -4.36
CA LYS A 69 5.64 -43.23 -5.25
C LYS A 69 5.05 -42.63 -6.54
N HIS A 70 4.11 -43.33 -7.17
CA HIS A 70 3.42 -42.85 -8.38
C HIS A 70 2.73 -41.49 -8.22
N ILE A 71 2.24 -41.17 -7.01
CA ILE A 71 1.61 -39.88 -6.68
C ILE A 71 2.66 -38.76 -6.68
N LEU A 72 3.84 -39.04 -6.14
CA LEU A 72 4.94 -38.08 -6.09
C LEU A 72 5.60 -37.90 -7.46
N ASP A 73 5.65 -38.96 -8.27
CA ASP A 73 6.21 -38.93 -9.63
C ASP A 73 5.36 -38.03 -10.56
N ASN A 74 4.04 -37.97 -10.36
CA ASN A 74 3.13 -37.10 -11.14
C ASN A 74 3.25 -35.61 -10.79
N LEU A 75 3.70 -35.28 -9.58
CA LEU A 75 3.65 -33.92 -9.06
C LEU A 75 4.47 -32.93 -9.91
N ASP A 76 5.69 -33.32 -10.31
CA ASP A 76 6.53 -32.47 -11.16
C ASP A 76 5.86 -32.15 -12.49
N PHE A 77 5.28 -33.17 -13.12
CA PHE A 77 4.53 -33.05 -14.36
C PHE A 77 3.32 -32.11 -14.18
N THR A 78 2.51 -32.33 -13.15
CA THR A 78 1.34 -31.47 -12.83
C THR A 78 1.73 -30.00 -12.61
N LEU A 79 2.84 -29.73 -11.94
CA LEU A 79 3.31 -28.35 -11.76
C LEU A 79 3.74 -27.70 -13.09
N LYS A 80 4.39 -28.47 -13.97
CA LYS A 80 4.77 -28.01 -15.32
C LYS A 80 3.55 -27.76 -16.21
N GLU A 81 2.48 -28.54 -16.08
CA GLU A 81 1.21 -28.29 -16.77
C GLU A 81 0.60 -26.95 -16.40
N TYR A 82 0.61 -26.57 -15.11
CA TYR A 82 0.13 -25.26 -14.68
C TYR A 82 0.97 -24.13 -15.26
N ILE A 83 2.31 -24.28 -15.25
CA ILE A 83 3.21 -23.30 -15.84
C ILE A 83 2.94 -23.15 -17.34
N SER A 84 2.80 -24.27 -18.05
CA SER A 84 2.45 -24.29 -19.48
C SER A 84 1.14 -23.60 -19.77
N PHE A 85 0.10 -23.90 -18.99
CA PHE A 85 -1.22 -23.27 -19.14
C PHE A 85 -1.16 -21.76 -18.89
N LEU A 86 -0.50 -21.32 -17.82
CA LEU A 86 -0.36 -19.90 -17.49
C LEU A 86 0.48 -19.13 -18.53
N ALA A 87 1.52 -19.75 -19.08
CA ALA A 87 2.40 -19.12 -20.05
C ALA A 87 1.84 -19.10 -21.48
N THR A 88 1.09 -20.14 -21.87
CA THR A 88 0.75 -20.39 -23.29
C THR A 88 -0.74 -20.62 -23.56
N GLY A 89 -1.56 -20.77 -22.53
CA GLY A 89 -2.97 -21.19 -22.64
C GLY A 89 -3.16 -22.69 -22.96
N ASN A 90 -2.08 -23.44 -23.18
CA ASN A 90 -2.13 -24.88 -23.45
C ASN A 90 -1.61 -25.67 -22.24
N ILE A 91 -2.30 -26.74 -21.87
CA ILE A 91 -1.93 -27.60 -20.73
C ILE A 91 -0.54 -28.22 -20.95
N VAL A 92 -0.23 -28.64 -22.18
CA VAL A 92 1.08 -29.19 -22.54
C VAL A 92 1.66 -28.45 -23.74
N ASN A 93 2.73 -27.70 -23.50
CA ASN A 93 3.54 -27.04 -24.53
C ASN A 93 4.98 -27.57 -24.48
N CYS A 94 5.46 -28.15 -25.58
CA CYS A 94 6.76 -28.82 -25.62
C CYS A 94 7.94 -27.89 -25.29
N GLU A 95 7.89 -26.62 -25.68
CA GLU A 95 8.96 -25.65 -25.39
C GLU A 95 9.05 -25.36 -23.90
N THR A 96 7.89 -25.21 -23.24
CA THR A 96 7.81 -24.99 -21.79
C THR A 96 8.35 -26.19 -21.01
N PHE A 97 7.95 -27.40 -21.40
CA PHE A 97 8.42 -28.63 -20.75
C PHE A 97 9.92 -28.85 -20.95
N THR A 98 10.44 -28.60 -22.16
CA THR A 98 11.89 -28.69 -22.46
C THR A 98 12.69 -27.68 -21.65
N ALA A 99 12.18 -26.45 -21.49
CA ALA A 99 12.85 -25.42 -20.69
C ALA A 99 12.92 -25.74 -19.18
N LEU A 100 12.07 -26.66 -18.70
CA LEU A 100 11.95 -27.03 -17.28
C LEU A 100 12.43 -28.45 -16.99
N GLU A 101 13.04 -29.16 -17.96
CA GLU A 101 13.40 -30.57 -17.82
C GLU A 101 14.40 -30.82 -16.67
N GLU A 102 15.39 -29.93 -16.50
CA GLU A 102 16.41 -30.02 -15.45
C GLU A 102 16.14 -29.11 -14.24
N ALA A 103 14.99 -28.42 -14.20
CA ALA A 103 14.68 -27.49 -13.13
C ALA A 103 14.37 -28.23 -11.81
N SER A 104 14.86 -27.69 -10.70
CA SER A 104 14.55 -28.23 -9.38
C SER A 104 13.10 -27.92 -8.96
N ASP A 105 12.54 -28.72 -8.05
CA ASP A 105 11.22 -28.48 -7.44
C ASP A 105 11.06 -27.04 -6.93
N ARG A 106 12.14 -26.48 -6.35
CA ARG A 106 12.16 -25.14 -5.79
C ARG A 106 12.06 -24.06 -6.87
N GLU A 107 12.71 -24.28 -8.01
CA GLU A 107 12.65 -23.37 -9.15
C GLU A 107 11.28 -23.42 -9.82
N ILE A 108 10.73 -24.62 -10.00
CA ILE A 108 9.39 -24.84 -10.57
C ILE A 108 8.32 -24.17 -9.69
N THR A 109 8.34 -24.44 -8.38
CA THR A 109 7.36 -23.83 -7.45
C THR A 109 7.51 -22.32 -7.35
N LYS A 110 8.74 -21.79 -7.41
CA LYS A 110 8.99 -20.34 -7.46
C LYS A 110 8.43 -19.72 -8.74
N LEU A 111 8.72 -20.30 -9.90
CA LEU A 111 8.22 -19.81 -11.18
C LEU A 111 6.69 -19.85 -11.23
N LEU A 112 6.07 -20.96 -10.82
CA LEU A 112 4.62 -21.07 -10.73
C LEU A 112 4.01 -20.02 -9.79
N THR A 113 4.67 -19.74 -8.66
CA THR A 113 4.23 -18.68 -7.74
C THR A 113 4.23 -17.31 -8.40
N GLU A 114 5.29 -16.96 -9.14
CA GLU A 114 5.36 -15.67 -9.84
C GLU A 114 4.33 -15.58 -10.98
N LEU A 115 4.16 -16.64 -11.79
CA LEU A 115 3.14 -16.69 -12.84
C LEU A 115 1.72 -16.57 -12.29
N LEU A 116 1.43 -17.20 -11.13
CA LEU A 116 0.14 -17.05 -10.47
C LEU A 116 -0.08 -15.62 -9.96
N LYS A 117 0.95 -14.94 -9.44
CA LYS A 117 0.85 -13.53 -9.07
C LYS A 117 0.54 -12.65 -10.29
N GLU A 118 1.23 -12.88 -11.41
CA GLU A 118 0.96 -12.16 -12.66
C GLU A 118 -0.47 -12.41 -13.17
N PHE A 119 -0.91 -13.67 -13.13
CA PHE A 119 -2.28 -14.06 -13.46
C PHE A 119 -3.30 -13.33 -12.59
N ILE A 120 -3.08 -13.26 -11.27
CA ILE A 120 -3.97 -12.55 -10.35
C ILE A 120 -4.06 -11.07 -10.71
N LEU A 121 -2.93 -10.40 -10.91
CA LEU A 121 -2.88 -8.98 -11.25
C LEU A 121 -3.62 -8.66 -12.56
N LYS A 122 -3.62 -9.61 -13.50
CA LYS A 122 -4.30 -9.46 -14.79
C LYS A 122 -5.81 -9.72 -14.70
N GLU A 123 -6.19 -10.87 -14.15
CA GLU A 123 -7.57 -11.39 -14.19
C GLU A 123 -8.46 -10.85 -13.06
N TYR A 124 -7.86 -10.43 -11.95
CA TYR A 124 -8.56 -10.01 -10.73
C TYR A 124 -8.22 -8.56 -10.36
N SER A 125 -8.29 -7.67 -11.35
CA SER A 125 -8.05 -6.23 -11.20
C SER A 125 -9.34 -5.43 -11.05
N ALA A 126 -9.24 -4.19 -10.55
CA ALA A 126 -10.35 -3.24 -10.54
C ALA A 126 -10.98 -3.06 -11.93
N THR A 127 -10.15 -3.02 -12.98
CA THR A 127 -10.61 -2.97 -14.38
C THR A 127 -11.48 -4.17 -14.73
N SER A 128 -11.02 -5.39 -14.46
CA SER A 128 -11.77 -6.62 -14.76
C SER A 128 -13.09 -6.69 -13.97
N LEU A 129 -13.07 -6.24 -12.71
CA LEU A 129 -14.25 -6.22 -11.84
C LEU A 129 -15.29 -5.20 -12.34
N VAL A 130 -14.87 -3.99 -12.70
CA VAL A 130 -15.76 -2.96 -13.25
C VAL A 130 -16.37 -3.41 -14.57
N LEU A 131 -15.55 -3.86 -15.53
CA LEU A 131 -16.05 -4.26 -16.85
C LEU A 131 -17.01 -5.45 -16.74
N SER A 132 -16.64 -6.49 -15.99
CA SER A 132 -17.52 -7.65 -15.78
C SER A 132 -18.82 -7.28 -15.05
N TYR A 133 -18.79 -6.30 -14.13
CA TYR A 133 -20.00 -5.80 -13.49
C TYR A 133 -20.94 -5.10 -14.48
N ILE A 134 -20.40 -4.28 -15.39
CA ILE A 134 -21.20 -3.64 -16.43
C ILE A 134 -21.86 -4.70 -17.32
N ASP A 135 -21.11 -5.72 -17.73
CA ASP A 135 -21.65 -6.82 -18.54
C ASP A 135 -22.71 -7.63 -17.77
N PHE A 136 -22.48 -7.88 -16.49
CA PHE A 136 -23.47 -8.53 -15.63
C PHE A 136 -24.77 -7.73 -15.53
N LYS A 137 -24.68 -6.43 -15.20
CA LYS A 137 -25.85 -5.60 -14.90
C LYS A 137 -26.62 -5.14 -16.12
N TYR A 138 -25.93 -4.83 -17.21
CA TYR A 138 -26.53 -4.15 -18.37
C TYR A 138 -26.57 -5.04 -19.61
N HIS A 139 -25.75 -6.10 -19.68
CA HIS A 139 -25.76 -7.08 -20.77
C HIS A 139 -26.25 -8.48 -20.34
N ASN A 140 -26.58 -8.67 -19.05
CA ASN A 140 -27.05 -9.93 -18.48
C ASN A 140 -26.04 -11.09 -18.65
N GLU A 141 -24.75 -10.79 -18.52
CA GLU A 141 -23.65 -11.76 -18.61
C GLU A 141 -22.98 -12.01 -17.23
N PRO A 142 -23.59 -12.81 -16.33
CA PRO A 142 -23.16 -12.92 -14.94
C PRO A 142 -21.89 -13.76 -14.71
N LYS A 143 -21.42 -14.52 -15.70
CA LYS A 143 -20.39 -15.56 -15.50
C LYS A 143 -19.08 -14.99 -15.00
N GLU A 144 -18.49 -14.03 -15.73
CA GLU A 144 -17.21 -13.44 -15.35
C GLU A 144 -17.35 -12.61 -14.07
N TYR A 145 -18.43 -11.84 -13.90
CA TYR A 145 -18.62 -11.08 -12.68
C TYR A 145 -18.66 -11.97 -11.44
N LYS A 146 -19.43 -13.07 -11.45
CA LYS A 146 -19.50 -14.02 -10.32
C LYS A 146 -18.15 -14.67 -10.02
N LYS A 147 -17.36 -14.97 -11.06
CA LYS A 147 -16.01 -15.53 -10.92
C LYS A 147 -15.06 -14.51 -10.25
N ILE A 148 -15.01 -13.29 -10.76
CA ILE A 148 -14.11 -12.23 -10.29
C ILE A 148 -14.53 -11.74 -8.89
N SER A 149 -15.82 -11.39 -8.70
CA SER A 149 -16.39 -11.00 -7.40
C SER A 149 -16.17 -12.06 -6.33
N GLY A 150 -16.37 -13.34 -6.67
CA GLY A 150 -16.16 -14.46 -5.75
C GLY A 150 -14.69 -14.75 -5.45
N PHE A 151 -13.76 -14.43 -6.36
CA PHE A 151 -12.32 -14.49 -6.08
C PHE A 151 -11.89 -13.37 -5.13
N LEU A 152 -12.27 -12.14 -5.45
CA LEU A 152 -11.91 -10.95 -4.70
C LEU A 152 -12.70 -10.77 -3.40
N ASN A 153 -13.81 -11.50 -3.25
CA ASN A 153 -14.78 -11.29 -2.19
C ASN A 153 -15.32 -9.84 -2.16
N ILE A 154 -15.60 -9.31 -3.35
CA ILE A 154 -16.14 -7.96 -3.57
C ILE A 154 -17.42 -8.07 -4.40
N ASP A 155 -18.53 -7.56 -3.87
CA ASP A 155 -19.80 -7.44 -4.59
C ASP A 155 -20.29 -5.99 -4.52
N PHE A 156 -20.52 -5.37 -5.68
CA PHE A 156 -20.99 -3.98 -5.78
C PHE A 156 -22.45 -3.83 -5.43
N ASP A 157 -23.25 -4.89 -5.48
CA ASP A 157 -24.64 -4.86 -4.98
C ASP A 157 -24.72 -5.03 -3.46
N SER A 158 -23.61 -5.41 -2.82
CA SER A 158 -23.53 -5.60 -1.37
C SER A 158 -23.02 -4.33 -0.68
N GLU A 159 -23.58 -4.03 0.49
CA GLU A 159 -23.09 -2.95 1.37
C GLU A 159 -21.98 -3.44 2.33
N GLU A 160 -21.49 -4.67 2.18
CA GLU A 160 -20.53 -5.27 3.13
C GLU A 160 -19.23 -4.46 3.25
N ALA A 161 -18.71 -3.91 2.15
CA ALA A 161 -17.50 -3.08 2.17
C ALA A 161 -17.72 -1.76 2.91
N GLU A 162 -18.84 -1.08 2.65
CA GLU A 162 -19.25 0.15 3.35
C GLU A 162 -19.39 -0.12 4.85
N PHE A 163 -20.06 -1.21 5.20
CA PHE A 163 -20.26 -1.63 6.58
C PHE A 163 -18.94 -1.99 7.28
N LYS A 164 -18.03 -2.71 6.61
CA LYS A 164 -16.68 -3.01 7.13
C LYS A 164 -15.89 -1.73 7.38
N HIS A 165 -15.91 -0.80 6.43
CA HIS A 165 -15.27 0.51 6.60
C HIS A 165 -15.85 1.23 7.82
N PHE A 166 -17.17 1.29 7.91
CA PHE A 166 -17.89 1.95 8.99
C PHE A 166 -17.57 1.34 10.37
N GLN A 167 -17.55 0.01 10.47
CA GLN A 167 -17.11 -0.68 11.68
C GLN A 167 -15.67 -0.33 12.06
N GLY A 168 -14.79 -0.19 11.07
CA GLY A 168 -13.41 0.23 11.26
C GLY A 168 -13.33 1.60 11.93
N VAL A 169 -13.99 2.60 11.35
CA VAL A 169 -14.06 3.97 11.88
C VAL A 169 -14.61 3.99 13.31
N CYS A 170 -15.67 3.23 13.59
CA CYS A 170 -16.26 3.16 14.93
C CYS A 170 -15.30 2.58 15.96
N LYS A 171 -14.59 1.49 15.60
CA LYS A 171 -13.58 0.86 16.45
C LYS A 171 -12.38 1.78 16.69
N GLU A 172 -11.98 2.58 15.70
CA GLU A 172 -10.85 3.50 15.83
C GLU A 172 -11.14 4.69 16.73
N ASN A 173 -12.40 5.13 16.80
CA ASN A 173 -12.79 6.35 17.50
C ASN A 173 -13.66 6.11 18.76
N ASN A 174 -13.85 4.84 19.17
CA ASN A 174 -14.70 4.46 20.31
C ASN A 174 -16.11 5.06 20.26
N PHE A 175 -16.69 5.17 19.07
CA PHE A 175 -18.02 5.76 18.90
C PHE A 175 -19.13 4.88 19.48
N ASN A 176 -20.19 5.53 19.98
CA ASN A 176 -21.44 4.88 20.38
C ASN A 176 -22.45 4.84 19.21
N GLU A 177 -23.55 4.10 19.38
CA GLU A 177 -24.60 3.95 18.34
C GLU A 177 -25.24 5.28 17.91
N GLU A 178 -25.25 6.30 18.77
CA GLU A 178 -25.82 7.62 18.44
C GLU A 178 -24.87 8.47 17.57
N ALA A 179 -23.57 8.37 17.78
CA ALA A 179 -22.56 8.98 16.90
C ALA A 179 -22.59 8.34 15.51
N ILE A 180 -22.85 7.02 15.45
CA ILE A 180 -23.01 6.26 14.22
C ILE A 180 -24.12 6.82 13.32
N GLU A 181 -25.29 7.10 13.90
CA GLU A 181 -26.44 7.61 13.15
C GLU A 181 -26.19 9.04 12.62
N LYS A 182 -25.55 9.90 13.42
CA LYS A 182 -25.17 11.27 13.01
C LYS A 182 -24.13 11.26 11.88
N ILE A 183 -23.18 10.34 11.96
CA ILE A 183 -22.11 10.16 10.99
C ILE A 183 -22.69 9.63 9.67
N TYR A 184 -23.34 8.46 9.68
CA TYR A 184 -23.79 7.78 8.45
C TYR A 184 -24.96 8.49 7.75
N ASN A 185 -25.92 9.05 8.52
CA ASN A 185 -27.14 9.62 7.93
C ASN A 185 -27.09 11.14 7.78
N LYS A 186 -26.36 11.87 8.64
CA LYS A 186 -26.35 13.34 8.64
C LYS A 186 -25.05 13.95 8.13
N GLY A 187 -24.00 13.15 7.95
CA GLY A 187 -22.68 13.64 7.52
C GLY A 187 -22.02 14.55 8.55
N GLU A 188 -22.46 14.50 9.81
CA GLU A 188 -21.95 15.32 10.90
C GLU A 188 -20.88 14.55 11.68
N GLY A 189 -19.61 14.97 11.57
CA GLY A 189 -18.47 14.41 12.32
C GLY A 189 -17.11 14.79 11.74
N GLU A 190 -16.04 14.62 12.53
CA GLU A 190 -14.65 14.61 12.01
C GLU A 190 -14.43 13.34 11.21
N PHE A 191 -15.02 13.28 10.01
CA PHE A 191 -14.78 12.17 9.11
C PHE A 191 -13.33 12.21 8.63
N GLU A 192 -12.73 11.02 8.58
CA GLU A 192 -11.48 10.74 7.90
C GLU A 192 -11.60 11.10 6.40
N TRP A 193 -11.01 10.31 5.53
CA TRP A 193 -10.79 10.63 4.13
C TRP A 193 -12.05 10.62 3.20
N ASP A 194 -13.27 10.75 3.75
CA ASP A 194 -14.54 10.83 3.01
C ASP A 194 -14.86 9.56 2.14
N ASN A 195 -14.59 8.36 2.63
CA ASN A 195 -14.83 7.11 1.87
C ASN A 195 -16.32 6.79 1.65
N ILE A 196 -17.21 7.08 2.62
CA ILE A 196 -18.66 6.83 2.48
C ILE A 196 -19.27 7.62 1.31
N PRO A 197 -19.02 8.94 1.18
CA PRO A 197 -19.40 9.67 -0.03
C PRO A 197 -18.91 9.05 -1.33
N LEU A 198 -17.71 8.46 -1.34
CA LEU A 198 -17.16 7.83 -2.55
C LEU A 198 -17.83 6.50 -2.88
N PHE A 199 -18.20 5.68 -1.89
CA PHE A 199 -19.00 4.49 -2.11
C PHE A 199 -20.34 4.84 -2.77
N LYS A 200 -21.07 5.82 -2.21
CA LYS A 200 -22.33 6.31 -2.79
C LYS A 200 -22.11 6.87 -4.19
N PHE A 201 -21.08 7.68 -4.38
CA PHE A 201 -20.75 8.25 -5.69
C PHE A 201 -20.48 7.17 -6.75
N LEU A 202 -19.69 6.15 -6.41
CA LEU A 202 -19.40 5.03 -7.30
C LEU A 202 -20.67 4.25 -7.67
N LYS A 203 -21.46 3.83 -6.67
CA LYS A 203 -22.59 2.91 -6.86
C LYS A 203 -23.84 3.57 -7.42
N GLU A 204 -24.20 4.75 -6.93
CA GLU A 204 -25.46 5.41 -7.28
C GLU A 204 -25.34 6.25 -8.56
N TYR A 205 -24.13 6.66 -8.92
CA TYR A 205 -23.90 7.59 -10.02
C TYR A 205 -22.96 6.99 -11.09
N VAL A 206 -21.70 6.68 -10.75
CA VAL A 206 -20.69 6.35 -11.76
C VAL A 206 -20.98 5.03 -12.49
N LEU A 207 -21.22 3.94 -11.75
CA LEU A 207 -21.51 2.63 -12.34
C LEU A 207 -22.84 2.61 -13.15
N PRO A 208 -23.93 3.25 -12.69
CA PRO A 208 -25.15 3.39 -13.48
C PRO A 208 -24.97 4.12 -14.80
N ASP A 209 -24.25 5.25 -14.82
CA ASP A 209 -24.10 6.03 -16.05
C ASP A 209 -23.16 5.34 -17.07
N LEU A 210 -22.21 4.53 -16.60
CA LEU A 210 -21.38 3.66 -17.45
C LEU A 210 -22.20 2.60 -18.19
N GLY A 211 -23.22 2.06 -17.54
CA GLY A 211 -24.09 1.02 -18.10
C GLY A 211 -25.14 1.52 -19.08
N LYS A 212 -25.33 2.84 -19.22
CA LYS A 212 -26.32 3.40 -20.12
C LYS A 212 -25.94 3.17 -21.59
N VAL A 213 -26.83 2.49 -22.31
CA VAL A 213 -26.79 2.44 -23.77
C VAL A 213 -27.21 3.82 -24.28
N ASP A 214 -26.44 4.41 -25.20
CA ASP A 214 -26.79 5.69 -25.82
C ASP A 214 -27.99 5.48 -26.74
N LEU A 215 -29.19 5.43 -26.17
CA LEU A 215 -30.44 5.47 -26.90
C LEU A 215 -30.58 6.90 -27.41
N GLY A 216 -29.95 7.19 -28.55
CA GLY A 216 -29.90 8.52 -29.14
C GLY A 216 -31.28 9.16 -29.16
N ASN A 217 -31.45 10.23 -28.37
CA ASN A 217 -32.54 11.22 -28.45
C ASN A 217 -33.94 10.68 -28.77
N ARG A 218 -34.31 9.48 -28.29
CA ARG A 218 -35.68 8.97 -28.43
C ARG A 218 -36.22 8.62 -27.07
N PHE A 219 -37.20 9.44 -26.70
CA PHE A 219 -38.04 9.37 -25.50
C PHE A 219 -37.41 10.02 -24.26
N GLY A 220 -38.00 11.15 -23.87
CA GLY A 220 -37.72 11.85 -22.63
C GLY A 220 -38.14 11.05 -21.41
N SER A 221 -37.36 10.02 -21.07
CA SER A 221 -37.30 9.54 -19.70
C SER A 221 -36.43 10.52 -18.90
N ASN A 222 -36.92 10.89 -17.72
CA ASN A 222 -36.22 11.70 -16.71
C ASN A 222 -35.00 10.96 -16.10
N GLU A 223 -34.26 10.18 -16.88
CA GLU A 223 -33.02 9.55 -16.41
C GLU A 223 -31.91 10.60 -16.47
N ARG A 224 -31.77 11.36 -15.37
CA ARG A 224 -30.68 12.31 -15.19
C ARG A 224 -29.37 11.59 -15.53
N SER A 225 -28.75 11.96 -16.64
CA SER A 225 -27.32 11.72 -16.84
C SER A 225 -26.58 12.46 -15.74
N LEU A 226 -25.44 11.95 -15.28
CA LEU A 226 -24.63 12.67 -14.30
C LEU A 226 -24.37 14.11 -14.79
N SER A 227 -24.92 15.09 -14.09
CA SER A 227 -24.60 16.50 -14.30
C SER A 227 -23.59 16.93 -13.26
N PHE A 228 -22.47 17.46 -13.72
CA PHE A 228 -21.39 17.99 -12.90
C PHE A 228 -21.49 19.52 -12.86
N ASP A 229 -22.51 20.04 -12.19
CA ASP A 229 -22.65 21.48 -11.99
C ASP A 229 -21.54 21.99 -11.05
N GLU A 230 -20.96 23.15 -11.38
CA GLU A 230 -19.77 23.63 -10.65
C GLU A 230 -20.07 24.01 -9.20
N GLU A 231 -21.28 24.47 -8.91
CA GLU A 231 -21.72 24.82 -7.55
C GLU A 231 -21.90 23.56 -6.69
N GLY A 232 -22.54 22.50 -7.22
CA GLY A 232 -22.66 21.21 -6.54
C GLY A 232 -21.31 20.55 -6.25
N ILE A 233 -20.34 20.65 -7.15
CA ILE A 233 -18.97 20.12 -6.94
C ILE A 233 -18.21 20.92 -5.88
N ARG A 234 -18.32 22.25 -5.88
CA ARG A 234 -17.65 23.10 -4.88
C ARG A 234 -18.25 22.94 -3.48
N GLY A 235 -19.56 22.66 -3.40
CA GLY A 235 -20.25 22.40 -2.13
C GLY A 235 -20.18 20.94 -1.64
N GLY A 236 -19.74 20.01 -2.50
CA GLY A 236 -19.67 18.58 -2.18
C GLY A 236 -18.43 18.17 -1.38
N PRO A 237 -18.36 16.88 -0.95
CA PRO A 237 -17.19 16.33 -0.26
C PRO A 237 -15.91 16.52 -1.08
N LYS A 238 -14.81 16.91 -0.40
CA LYS A 238 -13.55 17.28 -1.08
C LYS A 238 -12.97 16.12 -1.88
N SER A 239 -13.11 14.88 -1.39
CA SER A 239 -12.66 13.68 -2.09
C SER A 239 -13.38 13.49 -3.43
N VAL A 240 -14.70 13.61 -3.45
CA VAL A 240 -15.52 13.51 -4.67
C VAL A 240 -15.12 14.59 -5.67
N ALA A 241 -14.97 15.84 -5.21
CA ALA A 241 -14.54 16.95 -6.05
C ALA A 241 -13.16 16.72 -6.67
N TYR A 242 -12.22 16.16 -5.90
CA TYR A 242 -10.89 15.80 -6.40
C TYR A 242 -10.97 14.79 -7.56
N PHE A 243 -11.71 13.68 -7.40
CA PHE A 243 -11.82 12.67 -8.46
C PHE A 243 -12.51 13.18 -9.72
N ILE A 244 -13.56 13.99 -9.55
CA ILE A 244 -14.23 14.65 -10.67
C ILE A 244 -13.22 15.51 -11.43
N ASN A 245 -12.50 16.39 -10.74
CA ASN A 245 -11.53 17.27 -11.40
C ASN A 245 -10.34 16.50 -12.01
N LYS A 246 -9.95 15.36 -11.43
CA LYS A 246 -8.88 14.50 -11.93
C LYS A 246 -9.23 13.88 -13.28
N HIS A 247 -10.42 13.29 -13.41
CA HIS A 247 -10.81 12.55 -14.62
C HIS A 247 -11.63 13.37 -15.61
N ILE A 248 -12.29 14.44 -15.18
CA ILE A 248 -13.24 15.22 -15.96
C ILE A 248 -12.70 16.65 -16.13
N LYS A 249 -11.81 16.79 -17.12
CA LYS A 249 -11.17 18.08 -17.44
C LYS A 249 -12.10 19.02 -18.22
N ASN A 250 -12.95 18.48 -19.10
CA ASN A 250 -13.91 19.26 -19.87
C ASN A 250 -15.34 18.89 -19.47
N LYS A 251 -15.86 19.56 -18.45
CA LYS A 251 -17.20 19.30 -17.88
C LYS A 251 -18.33 19.54 -18.88
N ALA A 252 -18.17 20.52 -19.78
CA ALA A 252 -19.16 20.81 -20.82
C ALA A 252 -19.25 19.71 -21.90
N ARG A 253 -18.14 19.01 -22.16
CA ARG A 253 -18.10 17.91 -23.13
C ARG A 253 -18.82 16.65 -22.64
N ILE A 254 -18.92 16.44 -21.32
CA ILE A 254 -19.55 15.24 -20.75
C ILE A 254 -21.00 15.06 -21.19
N SER A 255 -21.77 16.14 -21.30
CA SER A 255 -23.19 16.05 -21.61
C SER A 255 -23.47 15.78 -23.10
N CYS A 256 -22.50 15.99 -23.97
CA CYS A 256 -22.69 16.01 -25.42
C CYS A 256 -21.89 14.94 -26.17
N ASP A 257 -20.90 14.31 -25.53
CA ASP A 257 -20.01 13.31 -26.13
C ASP A 257 -20.01 12.04 -25.27
N SER A 258 -20.72 11.02 -25.74
CA SER A 258 -20.92 9.79 -24.99
C SER A 258 -19.65 8.96 -24.85
N ASP A 259 -18.79 8.92 -25.87
CA ASP A 259 -17.52 8.18 -25.86
C ASP A 259 -16.53 8.83 -24.87
N TYR A 260 -16.45 10.16 -24.90
CA TYR A 260 -15.65 10.91 -23.92
C TYR A 260 -16.15 10.67 -22.49
N ARG A 261 -17.47 10.75 -22.28
CA ARG A 261 -18.09 10.49 -20.97
C ARG A 261 -17.79 9.08 -20.48
N LYS A 262 -18.05 8.04 -21.29
CA LYS A 262 -17.76 6.64 -20.95
C LYS A 262 -16.29 6.42 -20.64
N SER A 263 -15.38 6.98 -21.44
CA SER A 263 -13.94 6.88 -21.20
C SER A 263 -13.51 7.51 -19.87
N CYS A 264 -14.03 8.71 -19.55
CA CYS A 264 -13.75 9.40 -18.29
C CYS A 264 -14.34 8.64 -17.09
N LEU A 265 -15.60 8.20 -17.18
CA LEU A 265 -16.27 7.48 -16.12
C LEU A 265 -15.64 6.10 -15.88
N LEU A 266 -15.13 5.42 -16.90
CA LEU A 266 -14.45 4.13 -16.75
C LEU A 266 -13.14 4.30 -15.99
N LYS A 267 -12.35 5.31 -16.32
CA LYS A 267 -11.13 5.62 -15.56
C LYS A 267 -11.46 6.01 -14.13
N LEU A 268 -12.50 6.83 -13.95
CA LEU A 268 -12.99 7.24 -12.64
C LEU A 268 -13.45 6.04 -11.79
N SER A 269 -14.23 5.12 -12.36
CA SER A 269 -14.73 3.94 -11.63
C SER A 269 -13.60 2.99 -11.25
N ILE A 270 -12.62 2.78 -12.14
CA ILE A 270 -11.43 1.98 -11.85
C ILE A 270 -10.68 2.60 -10.66
N ASP A 271 -10.35 3.89 -10.71
CA ASP A 271 -9.63 4.57 -9.61
C ASP A 271 -10.42 4.50 -8.29
N LEU A 272 -11.73 4.73 -8.32
CA LEU A 272 -12.57 4.61 -7.12
C LEU A 272 -12.61 3.19 -6.57
N VAL A 273 -12.69 2.17 -7.43
CA VAL A 273 -12.67 0.77 -7.00
C VAL A 273 -11.33 0.39 -6.40
N GLU A 274 -10.22 0.83 -7.00
CA GLU A 274 -8.89 0.59 -6.45
C GLU A 274 -8.72 1.16 -5.03
N ILE A 275 -9.27 2.35 -4.79
CA ILE A 275 -9.19 3.01 -3.49
C ILE A 275 -10.11 2.37 -2.48
N LEU A 276 -11.36 2.10 -2.87
CA LEU A 276 -12.38 1.60 -1.95
C LEU A 276 -12.23 0.12 -1.62
N TYR A 277 -11.59 -0.66 -2.49
CA TYR A 277 -11.54 -2.12 -2.36
C TYR A 277 -10.16 -2.77 -2.51
N PHE A 278 -9.12 -2.07 -3.02
CA PHE A 278 -7.77 -2.62 -3.23
C PHE A 278 -6.69 -1.88 -2.43
N ASP A 279 -7.06 -1.26 -1.31
CA ASP A 279 -6.16 -0.56 -0.38
C ASP A 279 -5.23 0.47 -1.05
N LYS A 280 -5.64 1.05 -2.20
CA LYS A 280 -4.87 2.14 -2.82
C LYS A 280 -5.06 3.44 -2.05
N PRO A 281 -4.02 4.28 -1.99
CA PRO A 281 -4.12 5.57 -1.32
C PRO A 281 -5.17 6.44 -2.01
N LEU A 282 -5.98 7.12 -1.20
CA LEU A 282 -7.06 7.97 -1.70
C LEU A 282 -6.55 9.09 -2.62
N PHE A 283 -5.42 9.68 -2.28
CA PHE A 283 -4.82 10.74 -3.07
C PHE A 283 -3.48 10.29 -3.59
N ASP A 284 -3.26 10.49 -4.88
CA ASP A 284 -2.12 9.93 -5.57
C ASP A 284 -1.01 10.97 -5.83
N TYR A 285 -0.95 12.04 -5.04
CA TYR A 285 0.05 13.10 -5.23
C TYR A 285 1.48 12.55 -5.15
N ASN A 286 2.34 13.00 -6.06
CA ASN A 286 3.77 12.90 -5.84
C ASN A 286 4.14 13.93 -4.76
N VAL A 287 4.91 13.50 -3.77
CA VAL A 287 5.29 14.34 -2.64
C VAL A 287 6.80 14.54 -2.64
N PHE A 288 7.24 15.80 -2.60
CA PHE A 288 8.64 16.16 -2.47
C PHE A 288 8.87 17.06 -1.27
N HIS A 289 10.03 16.92 -0.63
CA HIS A 289 10.53 17.85 0.38
C HIS A 289 11.59 18.75 -0.23
N ILE A 290 11.42 20.06 -0.04
CA ILE A 290 12.40 21.08 -0.39
C ILE A 290 12.89 21.77 0.89
N LYS A 291 14.20 21.75 1.08
CA LYS A 291 14.86 22.34 2.24
C LYS A 291 15.55 23.64 1.84
N ASN A 292 15.00 24.77 2.28
CA ASN A 292 15.55 26.10 2.04
C ASN A 292 16.52 26.47 3.17
N GLU A 293 17.82 26.27 2.94
CA GLU A 293 18.92 26.55 3.89
C GLU A 293 19.91 27.61 3.39
N PHE A 294 19.47 28.45 2.45
CA PHE A 294 20.29 29.50 1.86
C PHE A 294 20.80 30.50 2.92
N MET A 295 22.00 31.03 2.67
CA MET A 295 22.70 31.98 3.56
C MET A 295 22.54 33.43 3.11
N ARG A 296 21.75 33.69 2.05
CA ARG A 296 21.47 35.03 1.55
C ARG A 296 20.52 35.74 2.51
N GLU A 297 20.94 36.89 3.04
CA GLU A 297 20.14 37.70 3.96
C GLU A 297 18.80 38.10 3.34
N GLY A 298 17.71 37.96 4.11
CA GLY A 298 16.34 38.28 3.69
C GLY A 298 15.68 37.30 2.71
N PHE A 299 16.44 36.41 2.07
CA PHE A 299 15.90 35.52 1.04
C PHE A 299 15.06 34.38 1.63
N ILE A 300 15.42 33.88 2.82
CA ILE A 300 14.62 32.84 3.47
C ILE A 300 13.26 33.40 3.92
N GLU A 301 13.28 34.61 4.46
CA GLU A 301 12.09 35.36 4.86
C GLU A 301 11.21 35.67 3.64
N GLU A 302 11.80 36.13 2.54
CA GLU A 302 11.09 36.36 1.27
C GLU A 302 10.40 35.09 0.75
N LEU A 303 11.12 33.97 0.70
CA LEU A 303 10.57 32.68 0.26
C LEU A 303 9.47 32.20 1.21
N PHE A 304 9.66 32.36 2.52
CA PHE A 304 8.65 31.99 3.51
C PHE A 304 7.40 32.84 3.32
N ASP A 305 7.50 34.17 3.37
CA ASP A 305 6.35 35.06 3.32
C ASP A 305 5.60 35.00 1.97
N SER A 306 6.31 34.73 0.88
CA SER A 306 5.74 34.65 -0.48
C SER A 306 5.21 33.26 -0.86
N ASP A 307 5.19 32.30 0.07
CA ASP A 307 4.77 30.91 -0.20
C ASP A 307 5.59 30.25 -1.33
N GLN A 308 6.90 30.48 -1.34
CA GLN A 308 7.80 29.96 -2.35
C GLN A 308 8.76 28.92 -1.79
N ALA A 309 9.12 27.95 -2.62
CA ALA A 309 10.23 27.05 -2.37
C ALA A 309 11.31 27.27 -3.44
N ALA A 310 12.57 27.23 -3.05
CA ALA A 310 13.68 27.43 -3.97
C ALA A 310 14.67 26.27 -3.96
N LEU A 311 15.28 26.03 -5.12
CA LEU A 311 16.35 25.07 -5.32
C LEU A 311 17.52 25.75 -6.02
N LEU A 312 18.73 25.44 -5.58
CA LEU A 312 19.94 25.88 -6.27
C LEU A 312 20.25 24.91 -7.42
N VAL A 313 20.21 25.41 -8.65
CA VAL A 313 20.47 24.65 -9.88
C VAL A 313 21.45 25.44 -10.76
N GLU A 314 22.74 25.16 -10.60
CA GLU A 314 23.82 25.80 -11.35
C GLU A 314 23.76 25.45 -12.85
N GLY A 315 24.16 26.35 -13.75
CA GLY A 315 23.99 26.16 -15.20
C GLY A 315 24.68 24.92 -15.79
N ASN A 316 25.81 24.49 -15.22
CA ASN A 316 26.58 23.32 -15.63
C ASN A 316 26.35 22.09 -14.72
N PHE A 317 25.27 22.08 -13.93
CA PHE A 317 25.07 21.05 -12.91
C PHE A 317 25.02 19.61 -13.46
N ARG A 318 24.75 19.43 -14.77
CA ARG A 318 24.73 18.12 -15.46
C ARG A 318 26.06 17.69 -16.09
N GLU A 319 27.06 18.57 -16.18
CA GLU A 319 28.34 18.30 -16.87
C GLU A 319 29.39 17.59 -15.98
N ILE A 320 28.93 16.90 -14.94
CA ILE A 320 29.77 16.31 -13.87
C ILE A 320 30.79 15.32 -14.40
N GLU A 321 30.42 14.53 -15.40
CA GLU A 321 31.28 13.49 -15.96
C GLU A 321 32.54 14.09 -16.63
N ASN A 322 32.48 15.34 -17.07
CA ASN A 322 33.58 16.03 -17.76
C ASN A 322 34.40 16.93 -16.83
N ASN A 323 34.10 17.01 -15.53
CA ASN A 323 34.81 17.86 -14.59
C ASN A 323 35.85 17.05 -13.78
N PRO A 324 37.16 17.18 -14.07
CA PRO A 324 38.21 16.38 -13.42
C PRO A 324 38.44 16.70 -11.94
N GLU A 325 37.98 17.86 -11.44
CA GLU A 325 38.01 18.17 -10.00
C GLU A 325 36.89 17.46 -9.25
N VAL A 326 35.70 17.35 -9.88
CA VAL A 326 34.55 16.62 -9.34
C VAL A 326 34.74 15.11 -9.38
N GLN A 327 35.52 14.60 -10.35
CA GLN A 327 35.88 13.18 -10.40
C GLN A 327 36.75 12.71 -9.22
N LYS A 328 37.50 13.63 -8.58
CA LYS A 328 38.39 13.31 -7.45
C LYS A 328 37.66 13.19 -6.10
N ASP A 329 36.47 13.75 -5.97
CA ASP A 329 35.65 13.67 -4.74
C ASP A 329 34.42 12.78 -4.97
N GLU A 330 34.54 11.52 -4.54
CA GLU A 330 33.49 10.52 -4.72
C GLU A 330 32.19 10.89 -3.97
N VAL A 331 32.30 11.51 -2.79
CA VAL A 331 31.15 11.86 -1.95
C VAL A 331 30.37 13.01 -2.58
N TYR A 332 31.07 14.06 -3.00
CA TYR A 332 30.47 15.17 -3.71
C TYR A 332 29.82 14.71 -5.02
N ARG A 333 30.52 13.89 -5.81
CA ARG A 333 29.99 13.30 -7.06
C ARG A 333 28.70 12.52 -6.80
N LYS A 334 28.67 11.64 -5.80
CA LYS A 334 27.48 10.83 -5.45
C LYS A 334 26.30 11.71 -5.05
N ASN A 335 26.52 12.71 -4.20
CA ASN A 335 25.47 13.64 -3.78
C ASN A 335 24.92 14.46 -4.96
N LYS A 336 25.78 14.92 -5.86
CA LYS A 336 25.38 15.72 -7.02
C LYS A 336 24.63 14.89 -8.07
N LEU A 337 25.08 13.67 -8.36
CA LEU A 337 24.36 12.71 -9.22
C LEU A 337 22.97 12.40 -8.66
N ARG A 338 22.87 12.17 -7.34
CA ARG A 338 21.57 11.98 -6.69
C ARG A 338 20.66 13.19 -6.86
N PHE A 339 21.19 14.40 -6.66
CA PHE A 339 20.41 15.63 -6.86
C PHE A 339 19.91 15.75 -8.30
N ILE A 340 20.74 15.46 -9.32
CA ILE A 340 20.31 15.45 -10.72
C ILE A 340 19.16 14.47 -10.94
N GLY A 341 19.28 13.25 -10.41
CA GLY A 341 18.22 12.23 -10.52
C GLY A 341 16.91 12.73 -9.93
N LEU A 342 16.94 13.21 -8.69
CA LEU A 342 15.76 13.76 -8.00
C LEU A 342 15.18 14.99 -8.68
N TRP A 343 16.03 15.86 -9.22
CA TRP A 343 15.61 17.01 -10.02
C TRP A 343 14.92 16.58 -11.32
N GLY A 344 15.43 15.54 -11.98
CA GLY A 344 14.78 14.91 -13.13
C GLY A 344 13.41 14.35 -12.77
N GLU A 345 13.30 13.65 -11.64
CA GLU A 345 12.03 13.13 -11.13
C GLU A 345 11.03 14.24 -10.79
N LEU A 346 11.46 15.32 -10.12
CA LEU A 346 10.60 16.46 -9.82
C LEU A 346 10.07 17.09 -11.12
N ASN A 347 10.94 17.37 -12.09
CA ASN A 347 10.51 17.93 -13.38
C ASN A 347 9.53 17.03 -14.13
N ALA A 348 9.78 15.71 -14.14
CA ALA A 348 8.87 14.75 -14.74
C ALA A 348 7.51 14.77 -14.02
N SER A 349 7.52 14.78 -12.68
CA SER A 349 6.32 14.87 -11.85
C SER A 349 5.50 16.11 -12.19
N LEU A 350 6.12 17.29 -12.19
CA LEU A 350 5.46 18.56 -12.49
C LEU A 350 4.84 18.61 -13.89
N ARG A 351 5.34 17.82 -14.86
CA ARG A 351 4.73 17.73 -16.20
C ARG A 351 3.54 16.78 -16.26
N GLN A 352 3.55 15.74 -15.43
CA GLN A 352 2.60 14.63 -15.53
C GLN A 352 1.45 14.76 -14.54
N LYS A 353 1.70 15.31 -13.35
CA LYS A 353 0.79 15.21 -12.21
C LYS A 353 0.89 16.38 -11.24
N ASP A 354 -0.24 16.68 -10.61
CA ASP A 354 -0.29 17.54 -9.44
C ASP A 354 0.66 16.99 -8.36
N THR A 355 1.48 17.87 -7.77
CA THR A 355 2.59 17.51 -6.88
C THR A 355 2.50 18.32 -5.59
N LEU A 356 2.62 17.67 -4.45
CA LEU A 356 2.71 18.34 -3.15
C LEU A 356 4.18 18.61 -2.81
N ILE A 357 4.48 19.84 -2.40
CA ILE A 357 5.79 20.24 -1.91
C ILE A 357 5.69 20.52 -0.41
N VAL A 358 6.50 19.82 0.37
CA VAL A 358 6.80 20.12 1.77
C VAL A 358 8.02 21.02 1.80
N ALA A 359 7.83 22.33 1.98
CA ALA A 359 8.89 23.31 2.08
C ALA A 359 9.25 23.58 3.54
N SER A 360 10.54 23.48 3.86
CA SER A 360 11.09 23.83 5.17
C SER A 360 12.09 24.95 5.03
N TYR A 361 12.16 25.82 6.04
CA TYR A 361 12.92 27.07 5.98
C TYR A 361 13.83 27.16 7.20
N ARG A 362 15.08 27.55 6.97
CA ARG A 362 16.05 27.77 8.05
C ARG A 362 15.54 28.83 9.02
N GLY A 363 15.67 28.58 10.32
CA GLY A 363 15.20 29.50 11.36
C GLY A 363 13.70 29.38 11.69
N HIS A 364 12.90 28.75 10.81
CA HIS A 364 11.48 28.54 11.06
C HIS A 364 11.22 27.17 11.71
N SER A 365 10.28 27.16 12.66
CA SER A 365 9.76 25.93 13.26
C SER A 365 8.68 25.28 12.40
N GLU A 366 8.13 26.06 11.48
CA GLU A 366 7.04 25.74 10.59
C GLU A 366 7.54 25.17 9.26
N VAL A 367 6.66 24.41 8.63
CA VAL A 367 6.80 23.94 7.26
C VAL A 367 5.55 24.30 6.48
N LYS A 368 5.73 24.57 5.19
CA LYS A 368 4.64 24.89 4.27
C LYS A 368 4.41 23.69 3.36
N ILE A 369 3.20 23.15 3.36
CA ILE A 369 2.79 22.11 2.43
C ILE A 369 1.90 22.78 1.39
N GLY A 370 2.34 22.80 0.14
CA GLY A 370 1.60 23.46 -0.94
C GLY A 370 1.51 22.60 -2.18
N LEU A 371 0.51 22.89 -3.00
CA LEU A 371 0.25 22.21 -4.25
C LEU A 371 0.92 22.94 -5.41
N ILE A 372 1.52 22.16 -6.30
CA ILE A 372 1.94 22.60 -7.62
C ILE A 372 1.13 21.83 -8.66
N LYS A 373 0.41 22.56 -9.51
CA LYS A 373 -0.39 21.98 -10.57
C LYS A 373 0.49 21.37 -11.66
N ASN A 374 0.01 20.33 -12.31
CA ASN A 374 0.70 19.83 -13.48
C ASN A 374 0.86 20.92 -14.55
N CYS A 375 1.94 20.83 -15.32
CA CYS A 375 2.38 21.81 -16.31
C CYS A 375 2.75 23.19 -15.73
N SER A 376 2.82 23.38 -14.42
CA SER A 376 3.40 24.57 -13.81
C SER A 376 4.87 24.73 -14.22
N GLN A 377 5.27 25.98 -14.47
CA GLN A 377 6.66 26.30 -14.80
C GLN A 377 7.49 26.51 -13.53
N ILE A 378 8.76 26.14 -13.61
CA ILE A 378 9.74 26.50 -12.61
C ILE A 378 10.32 27.85 -13.00
N GLU A 379 10.21 28.82 -12.11
CA GLU A 379 10.67 30.17 -12.35
C GLU A 379 12.17 30.29 -12.03
N ILE A 380 12.80 31.27 -12.66
CA ILE A 380 14.20 31.62 -12.39
C ILE A 380 14.18 32.88 -11.55
N ASP A 381 14.92 32.89 -10.44
CA ASP A 381 15.04 34.08 -9.62
C ASP A 381 15.68 35.22 -10.45
N PRO A 382 15.06 36.41 -10.48
CA PRO A 382 15.51 37.51 -11.34
C PRO A 382 16.84 38.10 -10.90
N LEU A 383 17.22 37.96 -9.63
CA LEU A 383 18.45 38.51 -9.06
C LEU A 383 19.61 37.50 -9.12
N ASN A 384 19.33 36.21 -9.03
CA ASN A 384 20.29 35.14 -9.16
C ASN A 384 19.73 33.97 -9.99
N PRO A 385 20.09 33.90 -11.28
CA PRO A 385 19.62 32.87 -12.19
C PRO A 385 20.03 31.44 -11.86
N ALA A 386 20.80 31.20 -10.79
CA ALA A 386 21.06 29.84 -10.28
C ALA A 386 19.93 29.33 -9.39
N TYR A 387 19.08 30.19 -8.82
CA TYR A 387 17.92 29.75 -8.06
C TYR A 387 16.75 29.43 -9.00
N ARG A 388 16.09 28.34 -8.70
CA ARG A 388 14.85 27.88 -9.31
C ARG A 388 13.76 27.96 -8.26
N THR A 389 12.79 28.85 -8.46
CA THR A 389 11.70 29.10 -7.53
C THR A 389 10.43 28.38 -7.98
N LEU A 390 9.67 27.91 -7.02
CA LEU A 390 8.40 27.23 -7.18
C LEU A 390 7.37 27.99 -6.34
N GLN A 391 6.35 28.53 -7.00
CA GLN A 391 5.22 29.13 -6.31
C GLN A 391 4.30 28.03 -5.78
N LEU A 392 4.13 27.99 -4.47
CA LEU A 392 3.19 27.09 -3.84
C LEU A 392 1.79 27.69 -3.87
N THR A 393 0.78 26.86 -4.12
CA THR A 393 -0.63 27.24 -4.08
C THR A 393 -1.35 26.46 -3.00
N GLU A 394 -2.47 26.99 -2.50
CA GLU A 394 -3.31 26.34 -1.47
C GLU A 394 -2.53 25.94 -0.19
N VAL A 395 -1.61 26.78 0.26
CA VAL A 395 -0.62 26.43 1.29
C VAL A 395 -1.23 26.15 2.66
N LYS A 396 -0.74 25.08 3.30
CA LYS A 396 -0.91 24.79 4.72
C LYS A 396 0.41 25.01 5.47
N THR A 397 0.38 25.87 6.47
CA THR A 397 1.50 26.09 7.38
C THR A 397 1.32 25.23 8.62
N ILE A 398 2.35 24.47 8.98
CA ILE A 398 2.28 23.44 10.02
C ILE A 398 3.52 23.51 10.90
N ILE A 399 3.34 23.42 12.22
CA ILE A 399 4.45 23.39 13.18
C ILE A 399 5.04 21.97 13.20
N LYS A 400 6.29 21.80 12.73
CA LYS A 400 6.88 20.45 12.59
C LYS A 400 7.04 19.72 13.91
N LYS A 401 7.31 20.44 15.02
CA LYS A 401 7.53 19.84 16.35
C LYS A 401 6.31 19.13 16.92
N GLU A 402 5.12 19.46 16.44
CA GLU A 402 3.86 18.82 16.84
C GLU A 402 3.62 17.50 16.08
N HIS A 403 4.50 17.14 15.16
CA HIS A 403 4.31 16.05 14.21
C HIS A 403 5.62 15.29 13.98
N VAL A 404 5.81 14.16 14.68
CA VAL A 404 7.08 13.41 14.70
C VAL A 404 7.51 12.96 13.30
N ILE A 405 6.58 12.47 12.47
CA ILE A 405 6.88 12.06 11.09
C ILE A 405 7.33 13.27 10.24
N LEU A 406 6.67 14.42 10.38
CA LEU A 406 6.99 15.63 9.61
C LEU A 406 8.33 16.23 10.04
N ASP A 407 8.61 16.25 11.34
CA ASP A 407 9.91 16.64 11.88
C ASP A 407 11.02 15.72 11.38
N TRP A 408 10.80 14.40 11.37
CA TRP A 408 11.77 13.44 10.83
C TRP A 408 12.05 13.67 9.34
N ILE A 409 11.01 13.80 8.50
CA ILE A 409 11.14 14.08 7.06
C ILE A 409 11.97 15.36 6.83
N THR A 410 11.69 16.41 7.60
CA THR A 410 12.28 17.74 7.37
C THR A 410 13.69 17.89 7.95
N ARG A 411 14.15 16.96 8.79
CA ARG A 411 15.55 16.84 9.25
C ARG A 411 16.51 16.29 8.19
N SER A 412 16.02 15.99 6.98
CA SER A 412 16.86 15.55 5.87
C SER A 412 18.06 16.47 5.67
N ARG A 413 19.21 15.87 5.31
CA ARG A 413 20.43 16.61 4.96
C ARG A 413 20.39 17.18 3.54
N PHE A 414 19.46 16.73 2.71
CA PHE A 414 19.43 17.04 1.28
C PHE A 414 18.41 18.14 0.98
N MET A 415 18.75 19.05 0.06
CA MET A 415 17.87 20.14 -0.37
C MET A 415 16.59 19.68 -1.07
N LEU A 416 16.64 18.52 -1.75
CA LEU A 416 15.52 17.93 -2.45
C LEU A 416 15.43 16.44 -2.10
N ASN A 417 14.24 15.99 -1.73
CA ASN A 417 13.93 14.57 -1.52
C ASN A 417 12.54 14.25 -2.05
N LYS A 418 12.36 13.03 -2.55
CA LYS A 418 11.03 12.47 -2.80
C LYS A 418 10.58 11.73 -1.54
N ILE A 419 9.32 11.91 -1.16
CA ILE A 419 8.69 11.23 -0.03
C ILE A 419 7.75 10.17 -0.60
N THR A 420 8.06 8.90 -0.37
CA THR A 420 7.28 7.77 -0.90
C THR A 420 6.57 6.98 0.20
N ASP A 421 7.21 6.78 1.34
CA ASP A 421 6.77 5.93 2.45
C ASP A 421 5.82 6.63 3.43
N LYS A 422 5.66 7.96 3.31
CA LYS A 422 4.81 8.79 4.18
C LYS A 422 3.93 9.77 3.39
N SER A 423 3.68 9.50 2.10
CA SER A 423 2.88 10.37 1.24
C SER A 423 1.47 10.59 1.78
N ASP A 424 0.84 9.54 2.29
CA ASP A 424 -0.52 9.58 2.83
C ASP A 424 -0.60 10.47 4.07
N TYR A 425 0.39 10.35 4.96
CA TYR A 425 0.51 11.23 6.13
C TYR A 425 0.66 12.70 5.73
N ILE A 426 1.56 13.02 4.79
CA ILE A 426 1.73 14.40 4.28
C ILE A 426 0.44 14.93 3.67
N THR A 427 -0.22 14.10 2.87
CA THR A 427 -1.48 14.45 2.23
C THR A 427 -2.55 14.72 3.29
N SER A 428 -2.61 13.93 4.37
CA SER A 428 -3.55 14.13 5.49
C SER A 428 -3.37 15.50 6.12
N LYS A 429 -2.12 15.91 6.32
CA LYS A 429 -1.77 17.23 6.85
C LYS A 429 -2.15 18.36 5.90
N TYR A 430 -1.98 18.17 4.58
CA TYR A 430 -2.42 19.13 3.58
C TYR A 430 -3.95 19.35 3.58
N PHE A 431 -4.74 18.27 3.68
CA PHE A 431 -6.21 18.39 3.70
C PHE A 431 -6.80 18.71 5.07
N GLY A 432 -6.00 18.68 6.14
CA GLY A 432 -6.48 18.85 7.52
C GLY A 432 -7.32 17.66 7.98
N LYS A 433 -6.95 16.45 7.56
CA LYS A 433 -7.65 15.18 7.86
C LYS A 433 -6.76 14.27 8.71
N LYS A 434 -7.40 13.39 9.48
CA LYS A 434 -6.68 12.32 10.21
C LYS A 434 -6.08 11.33 9.20
N PRO A 435 -4.81 10.94 9.34
CA PRO A 435 -4.20 9.92 8.49
C PRO A 435 -4.89 8.56 8.69
N ASN A 436 -4.92 7.73 7.65
CA ASN A 436 -5.43 6.37 7.77
C ASN A 436 -4.58 5.56 8.74
N THR A 437 -5.22 4.69 9.52
CA THR A 437 -4.53 3.72 10.38
C THR A 437 -3.91 2.61 9.55
N THR A 438 -2.74 2.90 8.97
CA THR A 438 -1.88 1.98 8.22
C THR A 438 -0.52 1.88 8.86
N TYR A 439 0.19 0.78 8.63
CA TYR A 439 1.54 0.58 9.17
C TYR A 439 2.51 1.66 8.69
N GLU A 440 2.38 2.06 7.44
CA GLU A 440 3.19 3.09 6.78
C GLU A 440 3.00 4.46 7.45
N ASN A 441 1.88 4.73 8.12
CA ASN A 441 1.68 5.98 8.83
C ASN A 441 2.15 5.95 10.30
N LEU A 442 2.83 4.87 10.73
CA LEU A 442 3.50 4.81 12.03
C LEU A 442 4.92 5.37 11.96
N SER A 443 5.34 6.09 13.01
CA SER A 443 6.75 6.41 13.22
C SER A 443 7.52 5.20 13.75
N ASP A 444 8.86 5.20 13.64
CA ASP A 444 9.70 4.15 14.24
C ASP A 444 9.44 4.00 15.75
N TYR A 445 9.16 5.12 16.43
CA TYR A 445 8.78 5.12 17.84
C TYR A 445 7.43 4.44 18.07
N SER A 446 6.45 4.75 17.24
CA SER A 446 5.12 4.13 17.27
C SER A 446 5.16 2.63 16.96
N ILE A 447 6.03 2.18 16.06
CA ILE A 447 6.25 0.74 15.81
C ILE A 447 6.84 0.05 17.07
N LYS A 448 7.75 0.70 17.80
CA LYS A 448 8.25 0.16 19.09
C LYS A 448 7.14 0.05 20.14
N LEU A 449 6.28 1.07 20.24
CA LEU A 449 5.11 1.05 21.13
C LEU A 449 4.14 -0.07 20.76
N MET A 450 3.88 -0.25 19.46
CA MET A 450 3.06 -1.32 18.93
C MET A 450 3.59 -2.71 19.32
N CYS A 451 4.88 -2.97 19.10
CA CYS A 451 5.50 -4.25 19.46
C CYS A 451 5.45 -4.50 20.97
N MET A 452 5.68 -3.46 21.77
CA MET A 452 5.60 -3.53 23.23
C MET A 452 4.19 -3.84 23.73
N GLU A 453 3.17 -3.23 23.13
CA GLU A 453 1.79 -3.50 23.49
C GLU A 453 1.36 -4.90 23.02
N TRP A 454 1.74 -5.32 21.82
CA TRP A 454 1.51 -6.69 21.34
C TRP A 454 1.99 -7.75 22.34
N LEU A 455 3.20 -7.56 22.91
CA LEU A 455 3.75 -8.44 23.96
C LEU A 455 2.92 -8.47 25.25
N ARG A 456 2.04 -7.51 25.51
CA ARG A 456 1.12 -7.54 26.68
C ARG A 456 -0.20 -8.24 26.36
N THR A 457 -0.53 -8.38 25.09
CA THR A 457 -1.81 -8.94 24.65
C THR A 457 -1.81 -10.46 24.63
N ARG A 458 -3.00 -11.04 24.38
CA ARG A 458 -3.15 -12.48 24.17
C ARG A 458 -2.57 -12.97 22.84
N LEU A 459 -2.42 -12.06 21.87
CA LEU A 459 -1.92 -12.31 20.51
C LEU A 459 -0.45 -12.76 20.53
N ALA A 460 0.34 -12.23 21.47
CA ALA A 460 1.71 -12.68 21.66
C ALA A 460 1.78 -14.08 22.30
N PRO A 461 2.74 -14.94 21.90
CA PRO A 461 2.92 -16.25 22.50
C PRO A 461 3.14 -16.15 24.00
N LYS A 462 2.47 -17.05 24.73
CA LYS A 462 2.39 -17.03 26.20
C LYS A 462 3.76 -16.90 26.88
N GLN A 463 4.79 -17.55 26.31
CA GLN A 463 6.15 -17.55 26.84
C GLN A 463 6.87 -16.19 26.76
N TYR A 464 6.49 -15.32 25.81
CA TYR A 464 7.07 -13.98 25.64
C TYR A 464 6.18 -12.87 26.22
N ARG A 465 4.98 -13.22 26.69
CA ARG A 465 4.02 -12.22 27.15
C ARG A 465 4.51 -11.49 28.39
N ILE A 466 4.67 -10.18 28.29
CA ILE A 466 5.13 -9.33 29.39
C ILE A 466 3.94 -8.95 30.27
N LYS A 467 4.13 -9.10 31.58
CA LYS A 467 3.22 -8.62 32.63
C LYS A 467 3.67 -7.28 33.18
N TYR A 468 4.99 -7.10 33.33
CA TYR A 468 5.59 -5.86 33.84
C TYR A 468 6.63 -5.35 32.86
N LEU A 469 6.51 -4.08 32.47
CA LEU A 469 7.51 -3.39 31.66
C LEU A 469 8.57 -2.80 32.61
N THR A 470 9.83 -3.12 32.36
CA THR A 470 10.95 -2.71 33.22
C THR A 470 11.84 -1.66 32.56
N LYS A 471 11.96 -1.69 31.23
CA LYS A 471 12.62 -0.63 30.44
C LYS A 471 12.00 -0.53 29.06
N PHE A 472 11.88 0.70 28.56
CA PHE A 472 11.48 0.99 27.19
C PHE A 472 12.35 2.12 26.64
N SER A 473 12.94 1.90 25.47
CA SER A 473 13.81 2.88 24.83
C SER A 473 13.07 3.70 23.80
N ARG A 474 13.18 5.02 23.93
CA ARG A 474 12.75 5.98 22.90
C ARG A 474 13.81 6.22 21.83
N GLN A 475 15.03 5.75 22.04
CA GLN A 475 16.17 5.99 21.14
C GLN A 475 16.24 4.93 20.05
N LEU A 476 16.65 5.32 18.84
CA LEU A 476 16.78 4.42 17.68
C LEU A 476 17.84 3.32 17.89
N MET A 477 18.98 3.66 18.49
CA MET A 477 20.14 2.76 18.66
C MET A 477 20.46 2.46 20.12
N THR A 478 19.56 1.76 20.81
CA THR A 478 19.88 1.09 22.08
C THR A 478 19.95 -0.42 21.90
N ASN A 479 20.82 -1.08 22.66
CA ASN A 479 21.01 -2.54 22.58
C ASN A 479 19.71 -3.32 22.85
N VAL A 480 18.78 -2.75 23.63
CA VAL A 480 17.47 -3.31 23.92
C VAL A 480 16.43 -2.20 23.82
N ASP A 481 15.35 -2.43 23.08
CA ASP A 481 14.25 -1.48 22.92
C ASP A 481 13.14 -1.71 23.94
N ILE A 482 12.83 -2.98 24.24
CA ILE A 482 11.79 -3.38 25.19
C ILE A 482 12.38 -4.39 26.16
N TYR A 483 12.18 -4.17 27.45
CA TYR A 483 12.62 -5.08 28.50
C TYR A 483 11.48 -5.27 29.50
N GLY A 484 11.10 -6.51 29.76
CA GLY A 484 9.96 -6.82 30.64
C GLY A 484 10.08 -8.17 31.33
N LEU A 485 9.15 -8.41 32.26
CA LEU A 485 9.01 -9.67 32.99
C LEU A 485 7.71 -10.35 32.60
N THR A 486 7.78 -11.66 32.35
CA THR A 486 6.59 -12.49 32.18
C THR A 486 5.89 -12.75 33.51
N ALA A 487 4.69 -13.34 33.46
CA ALA A 487 4.00 -13.79 34.67
C ALA A 487 4.80 -14.83 35.49
N ASP A 488 5.68 -15.59 34.82
CA ASP A 488 6.56 -16.58 35.43
C ASP A 488 7.93 -16.00 35.86
N ASN A 489 8.04 -14.66 35.95
CA ASN A 489 9.26 -13.93 36.28
C ASN A 489 10.45 -14.21 35.34
N LYS A 490 10.20 -14.65 34.10
CA LYS A 490 11.23 -14.72 33.07
C LYS A 490 11.45 -13.34 32.48
N VAL A 491 12.72 -13.01 32.20
CA VAL A 491 13.08 -11.76 31.54
C VAL A 491 12.85 -11.91 30.04
N VAL A 492 12.15 -10.95 29.45
CA VAL A 492 12.01 -10.79 27.99
C VAL A 492 12.77 -9.54 27.59
N ALA A 493 13.67 -9.67 26.62
CA ALA A 493 14.33 -8.55 25.97
C ALA A 493 13.94 -8.57 24.49
N ALA A 494 13.61 -7.41 23.94
CA ALA A 494 13.29 -7.27 22.53
C ALA A 494 14.06 -6.12 21.88
N LYS A 495 14.40 -6.33 20.61
CA LYS A 495 14.98 -5.33 19.72
C LYS A 495 14.07 -5.15 18.52
N VAL A 496 13.82 -3.91 18.11
CA VAL A 496 13.11 -3.57 16.88
C VAL A 496 14.12 -3.05 15.86
N ILE A 497 14.17 -3.68 14.70
CA ILE A 497 15.14 -3.38 13.63
C ILE A 497 14.40 -2.80 12.43
N PHE A 498 14.84 -1.61 12.00
CA PHE A 498 14.29 -0.88 10.85
C PHE A 498 15.26 -0.85 9.64
N LEU A 499 16.50 -1.32 9.83
CA LEU A 499 17.58 -1.19 8.84
C LEU A 499 17.66 -2.41 7.92
N ASN A 500 18.01 -2.18 6.65
CA ASN A 500 18.19 -3.24 5.63
C ASN A 500 19.67 -3.49 5.26
N GLN A 501 20.62 -3.09 6.11
CA GLN A 501 22.04 -3.32 5.87
C GLN A 501 22.51 -4.50 6.69
N ARG A 502 22.80 -5.64 6.02
CA ARG A 502 23.18 -6.90 6.67
C ARG A 502 24.29 -6.74 7.69
N ASP A 503 25.34 -5.98 7.37
CA ASP A 503 26.49 -5.80 8.26
C ASP A 503 26.08 -5.11 9.58
N ILE A 504 25.22 -4.09 9.50
CA ILE A 504 24.70 -3.38 10.67
C ILE A 504 23.70 -4.24 11.45
N ILE A 505 22.84 -5.00 10.75
CA ILE A 505 21.91 -5.93 11.40
C ILE A 505 22.73 -6.95 12.22
N GLN A 506 23.77 -7.52 11.64
CA GLN A 506 24.60 -8.51 12.32
C GLN A 506 25.33 -7.89 13.53
N GLU A 507 25.83 -6.67 13.41
CA GLU A 507 26.45 -5.95 14.53
C GLU A 507 25.44 -5.72 15.68
N VAL A 508 24.23 -5.27 15.37
CA VAL A 508 23.15 -5.06 16.35
C VAL A 508 22.75 -6.38 17.01
N LEU A 509 22.63 -7.48 16.24
CA LEU A 509 22.34 -8.81 16.76
C LEU A 509 23.46 -9.34 17.66
N ASN A 510 24.73 -9.12 17.30
CA ASN A 510 25.87 -9.51 18.10
C ASN A 510 25.90 -8.77 19.45
N GLN A 511 25.48 -7.49 19.46
CA GLN A 511 25.34 -6.69 20.69
C GLN A 511 24.10 -7.09 21.52
N PHE A 512 23.09 -7.70 20.91
CA PHE A 512 21.90 -8.22 21.57
C PHE A 512 22.20 -9.57 22.25
N HIS A 513 22.88 -9.48 23.40
CA HIS A 513 23.42 -10.63 24.14
C HIS A 513 22.45 -11.81 24.31
N GLN A 514 22.84 -12.99 23.80
CA GLN A 514 22.18 -14.27 24.04
C GLN A 514 22.48 -14.80 25.45
N SER A 515 21.81 -14.26 26.46
CA SER A 515 21.81 -14.85 27.80
C SER A 515 20.85 -16.04 27.83
N LYS A 516 21.30 -17.21 28.30
CA LYS A 516 20.42 -18.39 28.51
C LYS A 516 19.26 -18.12 29.50
N LYS A 517 19.35 -17.04 30.30
CA LYS A 517 18.31 -16.65 31.28
C LYS A 517 17.33 -15.61 30.73
N THR A 518 17.58 -15.06 29.55
CA THR A 518 16.76 -14.01 28.95
C THR A 518 16.11 -14.53 27.67
N LEU A 519 14.79 -14.35 27.56
CA LEU A 519 14.03 -14.65 26.37
C LEU A 519 14.21 -13.48 25.38
N ASN A 520 15.13 -13.66 24.45
CA ASN A 520 15.43 -12.68 23.42
C ASN A 520 14.52 -12.85 22.21
N ILE A 521 13.97 -11.75 21.72
CA ILE A 521 13.17 -11.71 20.49
C ILE A 521 13.55 -10.49 19.65
N VAL A 522 13.38 -10.60 18.34
CA VAL A 522 13.61 -9.51 17.39
C VAL A 522 12.30 -9.21 16.67
N PHE A 523 12.03 -7.93 16.46
CA PHE A 523 10.98 -7.46 15.57
C PHE A 523 11.63 -6.82 14.35
N SER A 524 11.21 -7.24 13.16
CA SER A 524 11.76 -6.73 11.90
C SER A 524 10.73 -6.91 10.79
N GLU A 525 10.68 -5.98 9.85
CA GLU A 525 9.92 -6.17 8.62
C GLU A 525 10.67 -7.08 7.63
N ILE A 526 11.99 -7.10 7.72
CA ILE A 526 12.89 -7.81 6.83
C ILE A 526 13.18 -9.19 7.41
N ASP A 527 13.27 -10.19 6.54
CA ASP A 527 13.73 -11.53 6.92
C ASP A 527 15.19 -11.48 7.38
N ILE A 528 15.42 -11.90 8.61
CA ILE A 528 16.74 -11.93 9.24
C ILE A 528 17.07 -13.38 9.56
N GLU A 529 18.15 -13.89 8.95
CA GLU A 529 18.70 -15.20 9.29
C GLU A 529 19.40 -15.12 10.65
N THR A 530 18.74 -15.62 11.70
CA THR A 530 19.29 -15.64 13.05
C THR A 530 18.74 -16.81 13.87
N SER A 531 19.48 -17.19 14.91
CA SER A 531 19.02 -18.17 15.90
C SER A 531 18.00 -17.59 16.89
N ILE A 532 17.82 -16.26 16.90
CA ILE A 532 16.84 -15.57 17.72
C ILE A 532 15.48 -15.58 17.01
N HIS A 533 14.39 -15.70 17.75
CA HIS A 533 13.08 -15.69 17.14
C HIS A 533 12.72 -14.28 16.63
N VAL A 534 12.36 -14.18 15.35
CA VAL A 534 12.03 -12.93 14.66
C VAL A 534 10.53 -12.90 14.39
N TYR A 535 9.87 -11.80 14.76
CA TYR A 535 8.48 -11.54 14.43
C TYR A 535 8.38 -10.40 13.43
N ASN A 536 7.53 -10.59 12.42
CA ASN A 536 7.27 -9.57 11.43
C ASN A 536 6.43 -8.42 12.01
N THR A 537 6.90 -7.18 11.90
CA THR A 537 6.20 -6.01 12.45
C THR A 537 4.89 -5.68 11.73
N LYS A 538 4.79 -5.94 10.42
CA LYS A 538 3.55 -5.77 9.64
C LYS A 538 2.50 -6.82 10.03
N GLU A 539 2.92 -8.06 10.25
CA GLU A 539 2.00 -9.09 10.75
C GLU A 539 1.44 -8.73 12.14
N ILE A 540 2.28 -8.19 13.03
CA ILE A 540 1.84 -7.71 14.34
C ILE A 540 0.83 -6.57 14.20
N PHE A 541 1.07 -5.63 13.29
CA PHE A 541 0.13 -4.56 12.98
C PHE A 541 -1.23 -5.14 12.56
N ASN A 542 -1.24 -6.06 11.60
CA ASN A 542 -2.47 -6.71 11.11
C ASN A 542 -3.21 -7.44 12.24
N GLN A 543 -2.50 -8.19 13.09
CA GLN A 543 -3.11 -8.87 14.25
C GLN A 543 -3.78 -7.89 15.21
N LEU A 544 -3.14 -6.76 15.51
CA LEU A 544 -3.69 -5.73 16.39
C LEU A 544 -4.87 -5.00 15.72
N TYR A 545 -4.77 -4.69 14.43
CA TYR A 545 -5.78 -3.99 13.64
C TYR A 545 -7.10 -4.76 13.51
N GLU A 546 -7.02 -6.09 13.44
CA GLU A 546 -8.19 -6.98 13.40
C GLU A 546 -8.78 -7.29 14.77
N SER A 547 -8.15 -6.79 15.84
CA SER A 547 -8.54 -7.08 17.21
C SER A 547 -9.19 -5.88 17.89
N LYS A 548 -9.53 -6.04 19.17
CA LYS A 548 -9.98 -4.93 20.03
C LYS A 548 -8.93 -3.84 20.26
N TYR A 549 -7.66 -4.07 19.86
CA TYR A 549 -6.56 -3.10 20.03
C TYR A 549 -6.43 -2.14 18.84
N ARG A 550 -7.36 -2.14 17.89
CA ARG A 550 -7.37 -1.22 16.74
C ARG A 550 -7.37 0.26 17.15
N CYS A 551 -8.11 0.65 18.20
CA CYS A 551 -8.11 2.02 18.72
C CYS A 551 -6.73 2.45 19.23
N PHE A 552 -5.95 1.52 19.81
CA PHE A 552 -4.59 1.79 20.22
C PHE A 552 -3.71 2.11 19.01
N LEU A 553 -3.83 1.36 17.91
CA LEU A 553 -3.10 1.67 16.67
C LEU A 553 -3.48 3.03 16.11
N ALA A 554 -4.77 3.38 16.08
CA ALA A 554 -5.24 4.68 15.60
C ALA A 554 -4.65 5.87 16.37
N ASN A 555 -4.32 5.67 17.65
CA ASN A 555 -3.66 6.67 18.50
C ASN A 555 -2.13 6.73 18.32
N LEU A 556 -1.54 5.82 17.55
CA LEU A 556 -0.11 5.82 17.23
C LEU A 556 0.19 6.44 15.86
N VAL A 557 -0.84 6.69 15.05
CA VAL A 557 -0.68 7.20 13.69
C VAL A 557 -0.27 8.67 13.73
N GLY A 558 0.84 9.00 13.08
CA GLY A 558 1.32 10.38 12.97
C GLY A 558 2.23 10.87 14.10
N ASP A 559 2.32 10.10 15.20
CA ASP A 559 2.99 10.48 16.45
C ASP A 559 4.26 9.64 16.75
#